data_AF-A0A410YGM0-F1
#
_entry.id   AF-A0A410YGM0-F1
#
_cell.length_a   1.000
_cell.length_b   1.000
_cell.length_c   1.000
_cell.angle_alpha   90.00
_cell.angle_beta   90.00
_cell.angle_gamma   90.00
#
_symmetry.space_group_name_H-M   'P 1'
#
loop_
_entity.id
_entity.type
_entity.pdbx_description
1 polymer ?
#
loop_
_entity_poly.entity_id
_entity_poly.type
_entity_poly.pdbx_seq_one_letter_code
_entity_poly.pdbx_strand_id
1 'polypeptide(L)'
;MALDEHPNVFRFEARLWVSPAPREEALEQLRAQRAWDKENARLQRWWVSLAIGAAVGTAGVLAVGSSANLDPTLYLLLLPVGFGGGAIIGALINKRFNAPDAQHASLPARPTTAPLTLIPSRVAKAAPEHASAAELIEWSNRGFVG
;
A
#
# COMPACT_ATOMS: atom_id res chain seq x y z
N MET A 1 1.61 -29.69 2.96
CA MET A 1 0.75 -30.66 3.65
C MET A 1 1.07 -30.70 5.13
N ALA A 2 2.28 -31.04 5.57
CA ALA A 2 2.67 -31.00 6.99
C ALA A 2 2.44 -29.64 7.68
N LEU A 3 2.87 -28.53 7.08
CA LEU A 3 2.68 -27.19 7.67
C LEU A 3 1.29 -26.57 7.48
N ASP A 4 0.44 -27.15 6.63
CA ASP A 4 -0.91 -26.61 6.41
C ASP A 4 -1.83 -26.90 7.61
N GLU A 5 -1.44 -27.82 8.49
CA GLU A 5 -2.13 -28.20 9.73
C GLU A 5 -1.51 -27.57 10.99
N HIS A 6 -0.37 -26.88 10.85
CA HIS A 6 0.34 -26.31 11.99
C HIS A 6 -0.48 -25.16 12.64
N PRO A 7 -0.61 -25.12 13.98
CA PRO A 7 -1.51 -24.20 14.69
C PRO A 7 -1.20 -22.72 14.54
N ASN A 8 0.00 -22.38 14.07
CA ASN A 8 0.49 -21.00 13.90
C ASN A 8 0.84 -20.62 12.46
N VAL A 9 0.63 -21.53 11.51
CA VAL A 9 0.98 -21.31 10.10
C VAL A 9 -0.30 -21.29 9.27
N PHE A 10 -0.36 -20.37 8.31
CA PHE A 10 -1.51 -20.26 7.42
C PHE A 10 -1.14 -19.74 6.06
N ARG A 11 -2.00 -20.01 5.08
CA ARG A 11 -1.87 -19.46 3.73
C ARG A 11 -2.70 -18.20 3.58
N PHE A 12 -2.09 -17.15 3.04
CA PHE A 12 -2.75 -15.90 2.66
C PHE A 12 -2.11 -15.34 1.41
N GLU A 13 -2.93 -14.94 0.42
CA GLU A 13 -2.46 -14.44 -0.89
C GLU A 13 -1.44 -15.38 -1.58
N ALA A 14 -1.74 -16.69 -1.60
CA ALA A 14 -0.88 -17.75 -2.14
C ALA A 14 0.50 -17.91 -1.49
N ARG A 15 0.74 -17.24 -0.35
CA ARG A 15 1.97 -17.32 0.44
C ARG A 15 1.73 -17.99 1.79
N LEU A 16 2.74 -18.65 2.33
CA LEU A 16 2.72 -19.23 3.68
C LEU A 16 3.27 -18.23 4.69
N TRP A 17 2.54 -18.03 5.78
CA TRP A 17 2.88 -17.10 6.84
C TRP A 17 2.90 -17.83 8.17
N VAL A 18 3.84 -17.46 9.03
CA VAL A 18 3.88 -17.88 10.44
C VAL A 18 3.63 -16.68 11.34
N SER A 19 2.87 -16.89 12.41
CA SER A 19 2.60 -15.89 13.44
C SER A 19 2.82 -16.49 14.82
N PRO A 20 3.26 -15.71 15.83
CA PRO A 20 3.24 -16.18 17.22
C PRO A 20 1.81 -16.36 17.77
N ALA A 21 0.81 -15.71 17.17
CA ALA A 21 -0.60 -15.90 17.53
C ALA A 21 -1.19 -17.17 16.88
N PRO A 22 -2.27 -17.74 17.44
CA PRO A 22 -3.00 -18.84 16.81
C PRO A 22 -3.43 -18.50 15.39
N ARG A 23 -3.40 -19.49 14.51
CA ARG A 23 -3.70 -19.38 13.08
C ARG A 23 -5.02 -18.65 12.81
N GLU A 24 -6.08 -19.03 13.53
CA GLU A 24 -7.42 -18.49 13.28
C GLU A 24 -7.47 -17.00 13.60
N GLU A 25 -6.94 -16.61 14.76
CA GLU A 25 -6.86 -15.23 15.20
C GLU A 25 -5.98 -14.39 14.26
N ALA A 26 -4.79 -14.88 13.91
CA ALA A 26 -3.88 -14.17 13.01
C ALA A 26 -4.46 -13.98 11.61
N LEU A 27 -5.19 -14.98 11.10
CA LEU A 27 -5.86 -14.92 9.80
C LEU A 27 -7.05 -13.94 9.83
N GLU A 28 -7.82 -13.93 10.92
CA GLU A 28 -8.93 -12.99 11.10
C GLU A 28 -8.42 -11.54 11.16
N GLN A 29 -7.40 -11.28 11.99
CA GLN A 29 -6.76 -9.96 12.08
C GLN A 29 -6.23 -9.50 10.72
N LEU A 30 -5.56 -10.40 9.97
CA LEU A 30 -5.02 -10.06 8.66
C LEU A 30 -6.12 -9.76 7.63
N ARG A 31 -7.23 -10.51 7.67
CA ARG A 31 -8.40 -10.22 6.82
C ARG A 31 -9.04 -8.88 7.16
N ALA A 32 -9.21 -8.58 8.45
CA ALA A 32 -9.76 -7.31 8.91
C ALA A 32 -8.88 -6.13 8.47
N GLN A 33 -7.55 -6.26 8.65
CA GLN A 33 -6.60 -5.25 8.20
C GLN A 33 -6.63 -5.06 6.68
N ARG A 34 -6.74 -6.14 5.89
CA ARG A 34 -6.82 -6.05 4.42
C ARG A 34 -8.13 -5.49 3.92
N ALA A 35 -9.25 -5.81 4.57
CA ALA A 35 -10.54 -5.20 4.28
C ALA A 35 -10.48 -3.69 4.53
N TRP A 36 -9.96 -3.29 5.70
CA TRP A 36 -9.72 -1.88 6.02
C TRP A 36 -8.81 -1.20 4.99
N ASP A 37 -7.68 -1.82 4.62
CA ASP A 37 -6.75 -1.25 3.63
C ASP A 37 -7.44 -1.09 2.27
N LYS A 38 -8.27 -2.06 1.85
CA LYS A 38 -8.99 -2.01 0.57
C LYS A 38 -10.06 -0.91 0.55
N GLU A 39 -10.83 -0.78 1.63
CA GLU A 39 -11.88 0.23 1.77
C GLU A 39 -11.28 1.65 1.84
N ASN A 40 -10.15 1.80 2.53
CA ASN A 40 -9.51 3.10 2.75
C ASN A 40 -8.43 3.46 1.70
N ALA A 41 -8.06 2.54 0.81
CA ALA A 41 -7.04 2.78 -0.24
C ALA A 41 -7.38 3.98 -1.12
N ARG A 42 -8.65 4.21 -1.44
CA ARG A 42 -9.08 5.36 -2.26
C ARG A 42 -8.86 6.69 -1.54
N LEU A 43 -9.13 6.72 -0.23
CA LEU A 43 -8.92 7.90 0.61
C LEU A 43 -7.42 8.17 0.83
N GLN A 44 -6.59 7.13 0.95
CA GLN A 44 -5.13 7.26 1.10
C GLN A 44 -4.40 7.69 -0.18
N ARG A 45 -4.97 7.44 -1.35
CA ARG A 45 -4.36 7.77 -2.66
C ARG A 45 -4.67 9.18 -3.16
N TRP A 46 -5.16 10.07 -2.31
CA TRP A 46 -5.43 11.47 -2.66
C TRP A 46 -4.21 12.20 -3.26
N TRP A 47 -2.99 11.84 -2.83
CA TRP A 47 -1.73 12.36 -3.37
C TRP A 47 -1.53 12.02 -4.86
N VAL A 48 -2.10 10.92 -5.35
CA VAL A 48 -2.01 10.54 -6.77
C VAL A 48 -2.77 11.55 -7.62
N SER A 49 -3.96 11.96 -7.17
CA SER A 49 -4.77 12.97 -7.85
C SER A 49 -4.09 14.34 -7.86
N LEU A 50 -3.39 14.70 -6.76
CA LEU A 50 -2.52 15.88 -6.73
C LEU A 50 -1.40 15.79 -7.77
N ALA A 51 -0.67 14.67 -7.79
CA ALA A 51 0.47 14.49 -8.68
C ALA A 51 0.05 14.53 -10.16
N ILE A 52 -1.05 13.87 -10.52
CA ILE A 52 -1.62 13.92 -11.87
C ILE A 52 -2.04 15.34 -12.23
N GLY A 53 -2.78 16.01 -11.34
CA GLY A 53 -3.20 17.39 -11.56
C GLY A 53 -2.02 18.32 -11.79
N ALA A 54 -0.98 18.21 -10.96
CA ALA A 54 0.24 19.01 -11.07
C ALA A 54 0.96 18.76 -12.41
N ALA A 55 1.14 17.49 -12.80
CA ALA A 55 1.77 17.12 -14.06
C ALA A 55 1.01 17.67 -15.28
N VAL A 56 -0.33 17.54 -15.28
CA VAL A 56 -1.19 18.08 -16.34
C VAL A 56 -1.11 19.61 -16.39
N GLY A 57 -1.13 20.28 -15.24
CA GLY A 57 -1.00 21.73 -15.17
C GLY A 57 0.34 22.25 -15.70
N THR A 58 1.45 21.59 -15.33
CA THR A 58 2.79 21.89 -15.86
C THR A 58 2.86 21.64 -17.37
N ALA A 59 2.38 20.49 -17.83
CA ALA A 59 2.34 20.16 -19.26
C ALA A 59 1.51 21.15 -20.07
N GLY A 60 0.38 21.62 -19.53
CA GLY A 60 -0.47 22.63 -20.14
C GLY A 60 0.24 23.97 -20.31
N VAL A 61 0.90 24.48 -19.27
CA VAL A 61 1.69 25.73 -19.36
C VAL A 61 2.82 25.60 -20.37
N LEU A 62 3.53 24.47 -20.38
CA LEU A 62 4.60 24.22 -21.33
C LEU A 62 4.08 24.17 -22.78
N ALA A 63 2.96 23.49 -23.02
CA ALA A 63 2.35 23.37 -24.35
C ALA A 63 1.84 24.72 -24.87
N VAL A 64 1.19 25.52 -24.01
CA VAL A 64 0.73 26.87 -24.38
C VAL A 64 1.91 27.80 -24.64
N GLY A 65 2.92 27.82 -23.77
CA GLY A 65 4.13 28.62 -23.94
C GLY A 65 4.86 28.30 -25.25
N SER A 66 5.00 27.01 -25.55
CA SER A 66 5.67 26.53 -26.77
C SER A 66 4.86 26.82 -28.03
N SER A 67 3.55 26.60 -28.03
CA SER A 67 2.70 26.81 -29.21
C SER A 67 2.47 28.29 -29.54
N ALA A 68 2.51 29.16 -28.54
CA ALA A 68 2.40 30.60 -28.71
C ALA A 68 3.75 31.29 -29.02
N ASN A 69 4.86 30.54 -29.14
CA ASN A 69 6.22 31.06 -29.30
C ASN A 69 6.54 32.15 -28.26
N LEU A 70 6.11 31.96 -27.01
CA LEU A 70 6.43 32.87 -25.92
C LEU A 70 7.91 32.80 -25.57
N ASP A 71 8.45 33.89 -25.02
CA ASP A 71 9.80 33.88 -24.44
C ASP A 71 9.90 32.72 -23.42
N PRO A 72 10.92 31.83 -23.56
CA PRO A 72 11.19 30.77 -22.60
C PRO A 72 11.18 31.20 -21.16
N THR A 73 11.73 32.37 -20.86
CA THR A 73 11.76 32.93 -19.51
C THR A 73 10.36 33.12 -18.95
N LEU A 74 9.41 33.58 -19.77
CA LEU A 74 8.04 33.85 -19.34
C LEU A 74 7.27 32.57 -19.01
N TYR A 75 7.27 31.56 -19.89
CA TYR A 75 6.52 30.35 -19.61
C TYR A 75 7.21 29.47 -18.55
N LEU A 76 8.54 29.51 -18.43
CA LEU A 76 9.27 28.84 -17.35
C LEU A 76 8.94 29.46 -15.97
N LEU A 77 8.81 30.79 -15.89
CA LEU A 77 8.35 31.47 -14.67
C LEU A 77 6.89 31.12 -14.29
N LEU A 78 6.07 30.75 -15.27
CA LEU A 78 4.68 30.34 -15.06
C LEU A 78 4.53 28.85 -14.72
N LEU A 79 5.55 28.00 -14.93
CA LEU A 79 5.47 26.56 -14.63
C LEU A 79 5.09 26.27 -13.17
N PRO A 80 5.62 26.96 -12.14
CA PRO A 80 5.21 26.75 -10.76
C PRO A 80 3.72 27.08 -10.53
N VAL A 81 3.19 28.09 -11.23
CA VAL A 81 1.77 28.45 -11.16
C VAL A 81 0.92 27.36 -11.81
N GLY A 82 1.33 26.84 -12.97
CA GLY A 82 0.69 25.70 -13.62
C GLY A 82 0.71 24.44 -12.75
N PHE A 83 1.84 24.14 -12.12
CA PHE A 83 1.99 23.04 -11.18
C PHE A 83 1.02 23.18 -9.99
N GLY A 84 1.04 24.33 -9.32
CA GLY A 84 0.20 24.58 -8.15
C GLY A 84 -1.30 24.59 -8.49
N GLY A 85 -1.68 25.31 -9.55
CA GLY A 85 -3.06 25.37 -10.03
C GLY A 85 -3.58 24.00 -10.46
N GLY A 86 -2.78 23.24 -11.22
CA GLY A 86 -3.09 21.88 -11.62
C GLY A 86 -3.28 20.94 -10.43
N ALA A 87 -2.38 21.02 -9.43
CA ALA A 87 -2.49 20.24 -8.19
C ALA A 87 -3.80 20.55 -7.46
N ILE A 88 -4.14 21.84 -7.28
CA ILE A 88 -5.37 22.29 -6.62
C ILE A 88 -6.60 21.76 -7.36
N ILE A 89 -6.65 21.89 -8.68
CA ILE A 89 -7.77 21.39 -9.49
C ILE A 89 -7.88 19.86 -9.36
N GLY A 90 -6.77 19.14 -9.43
CA GLY A 90 -6.72 17.69 -9.21
C GLY A 90 -7.25 17.28 -7.83
N ALA A 91 -6.89 18.04 -6.79
CA ALA A 91 -7.41 17.85 -5.43
C ALA A 91 -8.92 18.08 -5.35
N LEU A 92 -9.43 19.15 -5.96
CA LEU A 92 -10.85 19.50 -5.96
C LEU A 92 -11.70 18.46 -6.71
N ILE A 93 -11.23 18.00 -7.87
CA ILE A 93 -11.87 16.90 -8.61
C ILE A 93 -11.90 15.64 -7.74
N ASN A 94 -10.78 15.28 -7.13
CA ASN A 94 -10.72 14.12 -6.25
C ASN A 94 -11.68 14.24 -5.05
N LYS A 95 -11.72 15.41 -4.42
CA LYS A 95 -12.65 15.71 -3.32
C LYS A 95 -14.10 15.55 -3.77
N ARG A 96 -14.44 16.02 -4.97
CA ARG A 96 -15.81 15.96 -5.51
C ARG A 96 -16.28 14.53 -5.77
N PHE A 97 -15.42 13.65 -6.26
CA PHE A 97 -15.81 12.32 -6.72
C PHE A 97 -15.47 11.19 -5.75
N ASN A 98 -14.35 11.29 -5.03
CA ASN A 98 -13.79 10.17 -4.25
C ASN A 98 -13.78 10.41 -2.74
N ALA A 99 -13.94 11.64 -2.26
CA ALA A 99 -13.81 11.94 -0.84
C ALA A 99 -14.65 13.18 -0.41
N PRO A 100 -15.99 13.07 -0.38
CA PRO A 100 -16.82 14.09 0.27
C PRO A 100 -16.43 14.20 1.75
N ASP A 101 -16.38 15.42 2.28
CA ASP A 101 -15.74 15.81 3.57
C ASP A 101 -16.05 14.90 4.77
N ALA A 102 -17.19 14.19 4.78
CA ALA A 102 -17.55 13.23 5.82
C ALA A 102 -16.65 11.99 5.89
N GLN A 103 -15.88 11.65 4.85
CA GLN A 103 -15.03 10.45 4.80
C GLN A 103 -13.57 10.69 5.23
N HIS A 104 -13.15 11.95 5.35
CA HIS A 104 -11.85 12.30 5.93
C HIS A 104 -11.90 12.53 7.45
N ALA A 105 -13.10 12.53 8.03
CA ALA A 105 -13.31 12.55 9.48
C ALA A 105 -12.75 11.26 10.07
N SER A 106 -11.53 11.35 10.64
CA SER A 106 -10.84 10.33 11.42
C SER A 106 -11.11 8.90 10.95
N LEU A 107 -10.33 8.42 9.97
CA LEU A 107 -10.33 7.01 9.61
C LEU A 107 -10.29 6.17 10.91
N PRO A 108 -11.19 5.18 11.08
CA PRO A 108 -11.14 4.32 12.26
C PRO A 108 -9.74 3.72 12.34
N ALA A 109 -9.20 3.61 13.55
CA ALA A 109 -7.83 3.13 13.75
C ALA A 109 -7.58 1.85 12.96
N ARG A 110 -6.50 1.83 12.17
CA ARG A 110 -6.15 0.67 11.35
C ARG A 110 -5.98 -0.54 12.27
N PRO A 111 -6.70 -1.65 12.05
CA PRO A 111 -6.53 -2.86 12.84
C PRO A 111 -5.06 -3.31 12.80
N THR A 112 -4.50 -3.61 13.97
CA THR A 112 -3.16 -4.16 14.12
C THR A 112 -3.23 -5.69 14.01
N THR A 113 -2.21 -6.26 13.37
CA THR A 113 -2.05 -7.71 13.26
C THR A 113 -0.89 -8.14 14.13
N ALA A 114 -0.94 -9.36 14.68
CA ALA A 114 0.26 -10.00 15.21
C ALA A 114 1.39 -10.00 14.17
N PRO A 115 2.67 -10.00 14.59
CA PRO A 115 3.79 -10.10 13.66
C PRO A 115 3.64 -11.30 12.72
N LEU A 116 3.86 -11.07 11.43
CA LEU A 116 3.78 -12.09 10.39
C LEU A 116 5.13 -12.23 9.70
N THR A 117 5.66 -13.45 9.67
CA THR A 117 6.89 -13.77 8.94
C THR A 117 6.52 -14.65 7.75
N LEU A 118 6.96 -14.25 6.55
CA LEU A 118 6.75 -15.01 5.33
C LEU A 118 7.62 -16.26 5.37
N ILE A 119 7.04 -17.45 5.28
CA ILE A 119 7.80 -18.71 5.22
C ILE A 119 8.18 -19.00 3.77
N PRO A 120 9.48 -19.07 3.42
CA PRO A 120 9.91 -19.47 2.09
C PRO A 120 9.55 -20.92 1.79
N SER A 121 9.32 -21.25 0.52
CA SER A 121 8.96 -22.61 0.10
C SER A 121 10.00 -23.67 0.49
N ARG A 122 11.28 -23.30 0.60
CA ARG A 122 12.36 -24.21 1.04
C ARG A 122 12.20 -24.60 2.50
N VAL A 123 11.98 -23.61 3.39
CA VAL A 123 11.69 -23.85 4.81
C VAL A 123 10.41 -24.67 4.95
N ALA A 124 9.39 -24.35 4.15
CA ALA A 124 8.12 -25.05 4.22
C ALA A 124 8.19 -26.54 3.87
N LYS A 125 9.15 -26.93 3.04
CA LYS A 125 9.38 -28.33 2.65
C LYS A 125 10.27 -29.08 3.65
N ALA A 126 11.18 -28.38 4.32
CA ALA A 126 12.16 -28.96 5.24
C ALA A 126 11.69 -28.98 6.70
N ALA A 127 10.67 -28.19 7.05
CA ALA A 127 10.19 -28.06 8.41
C ALA A 127 9.56 -29.38 8.92
N PRO A 128 9.97 -29.89 10.09
CA PRO A 128 9.30 -30.99 10.74
C PRO A 128 7.91 -30.59 11.27
N GLU A 129 7.00 -31.56 11.41
CA GLU A 129 5.61 -31.33 11.84
C GLU A 129 5.47 -30.71 13.23
N HIS A 130 6.46 -30.92 14.10
CA HIS A 130 6.50 -30.43 15.48
C HIS A 130 7.34 -29.14 15.65
N ALA A 131 7.83 -28.54 14.57
CA ALA A 131 8.60 -27.30 14.65
C ALA A 131 7.75 -26.19 15.25
N SER A 132 8.26 -25.52 16.29
CA SER A 132 7.56 -24.41 16.91
C SER A 132 7.48 -23.19 15.99
N ALA A 133 6.52 -22.29 16.24
CA ALA A 133 6.40 -21.04 15.49
C ALA A 133 7.69 -20.19 15.58
N ALA A 134 8.37 -20.21 16.72
CA ALA A 134 9.62 -19.48 16.94
C ALA A 134 10.75 -20.01 16.03
N GLU A 135 10.90 -21.34 15.95
CA GLU A 135 11.90 -21.98 15.08
C GLU A 135 11.62 -21.69 13.60
N LEU A 136 10.35 -21.76 13.17
CA LEU A 136 9.96 -21.43 11.80
C LEU A 136 10.27 -19.97 11.44
N ILE A 137 10.03 -19.03 12.37
CA ILE A 137 10.38 -17.61 12.21
C ILE A 137 11.89 -17.45 12.10
N GLU A 138 12.65 -18.11 12.99
CA GLU A 138 14.10 -18.05 13.01
C GLU A 138 14.72 -18.60 11.73
N TRP A 139 14.29 -19.77 11.27
CA TRP A 139 14.75 -20.39 10.01
C TRP A 139 14.42 -19.54 8.80
N SER A 140 13.24 -18.89 8.81
CA SER A 140 12.86 -17.94 7.78
C SER A 140 13.79 -16.72 7.75
N ASN A 141 14.09 -16.14 8.92
CA ASN A 141 14.91 -14.92 9.02
C ASN A 141 16.40 -15.18 8.72
N ARG A 142 16.92 -16.34 9.12
CA ARG A 142 18.31 -16.75 8.85
C ARG A 142 18.52 -17.20 7.40
N GLY A 143 17.45 -17.34 6.63
CA GLY A 143 17.50 -17.86 5.27
C GLY A 143 18.01 -19.29 5.26
N PHE A 144 17.22 -20.21 5.82
CA PHE A 144 17.52 -21.65 5.97
C PHE A 144 18.50 -22.18 4.92
N VAL A 145 19.73 -22.39 5.39
CA VAL A 145 20.78 -23.12 4.70
C VAL A 145 20.64 -24.55 5.22
N GLY A 146 19.97 -25.39 4.44
CA GLY A 146 19.83 -26.82 4.77
C GLY A 146 21.16 -27.54 4.77
#